data_AF-A0A9P0T3Z4-F1
#
_entry.id   AF-A0A9P0T3Z4-F1
#
_cell.length_a   1.000
_cell.length_b   1.000
_cell.length_c   1.000
_cell.angle_alpha   90.00
_cell.angle_beta   90.00
_cell.angle_gamma   90.00
#
_symmetry.space_group_name_H-M   'P 1'
#
loop_
_entity.id
_entity.type
_entity.pdbx_description
1 polymer ?
#
loop_
_entity_poly.entity_id
_entity_poly.type
_entity_poly.pdbx_seq_one_letter_code
_entity_poly.pdbx_strand_id
1 'polypeptide(L)'
;MSARGAGGQRCQLILQRCLAIHLAKPGTAPDDFWMYDSGYLLFQSFLAANAKCWWAGALAAATAELRYAGYVAPGVLLVAGAPRALETVRGAYSRSVLKPPPTYLICGLGDIEDCIVTPAYQGQFTPLPEALCDCIMDLTSQGQSATLESIRTSLSSKFPSMQTPSSEVVYDTLAQLMQERKIYQTSRGFFIVTPE
;
A
#
# COMPACT_ATOMS: atom_id res chain seq x y z
N MET A 1 -16.25 -15.72 -21.03
CA MET A 1 -14.89 -15.16 -21.16
C MET A 1 -14.92 -13.76 -20.59
N SER A 2 -14.59 -13.63 -19.30
CA SER A 2 -14.78 -12.38 -18.55
C SER A 2 -13.53 -11.51 -18.66
N ALA A 3 -13.74 -10.25 -19.05
CA ALA A 3 -12.72 -9.21 -19.07
C ALA A 3 -12.23 -8.93 -17.64
N ARG A 4 -11.20 -9.65 -17.20
CA ARG A 4 -10.45 -9.30 -16.00
C ARG A 4 -9.67 -8.01 -16.28
N GLY A 5 -10.08 -6.95 -15.59
CA GLY A 5 -9.62 -5.59 -15.82
C GLY A 5 -8.10 -5.45 -15.84
N ALA A 6 -7.61 -4.73 -16.85
CA ALA A 6 -6.25 -4.24 -17.00
C ALA A 6 -5.87 -3.14 -15.96
N GLY A 7 -6.42 -3.23 -14.74
CA GLY A 7 -6.16 -2.31 -13.64
C GLY A 7 -4.94 -2.71 -12.81
N GLY A 8 -4.71 -4.01 -12.63
CA GLY A 8 -3.61 -4.53 -11.80
C GLY A 8 -2.21 -4.37 -12.39
N GLN A 9 -2.10 -4.21 -13.71
CA GLN A 9 -0.82 -4.00 -14.41
C GLN A 9 -0.35 -2.55 -14.41
N ARG A 10 -1.17 -1.59 -13.97
CA ARG A 10 -0.75 -0.17 -13.99
C ARG A 10 0.38 0.08 -13.00
N CYS A 11 0.33 -0.42 -11.76
CA CYS A 11 1.42 -0.23 -10.80
C CYS A 11 2.72 -0.95 -11.19
N GLN A 12 2.65 -2.07 -11.92
CA GLN A 12 3.82 -2.82 -12.38
C GLN A 12 4.58 -2.11 -13.52
N LEU A 13 3.93 -1.19 -14.23
CA LEU A 13 4.51 -0.41 -15.33
C LEU A 13 4.77 1.07 -14.97
N ILE A 14 4.31 1.55 -13.80
CA ILE A 14 4.41 2.98 -13.41
C ILE A 14 5.86 3.41 -13.14
N LEU A 15 6.74 2.50 -12.71
CA LEU A 15 8.12 2.83 -12.32
C LEU A 15 9.17 2.55 -13.40
N GLN A 16 8.76 2.24 -14.63
CA GLN A 16 9.71 2.12 -15.75
C GLN A 16 10.17 3.52 -16.17
N ARG A 17 11.48 3.78 -16.08
CA ARG A 17 12.13 5.06 -16.44
C ARG A 17 11.75 6.23 -15.52
N CYS A 18 11.73 5.97 -14.21
CA CYS A 18 11.59 7.00 -13.20
C CYS A 18 12.95 7.49 -12.70
N LEU A 19 12.97 8.73 -12.19
CA LEU A 19 14.08 9.29 -11.43
C LEU A 19 13.79 9.19 -9.93
N ALA A 20 14.76 8.71 -9.16
CA ALA A 20 14.76 8.73 -7.71
C ALA A 20 15.59 9.93 -7.21
N ILE A 21 14.95 10.89 -6.56
CA ILE A 21 15.62 12.04 -5.93
C ILE A 21 15.75 11.71 -4.44
N HIS A 22 16.99 11.55 -3.98
CA HIS A 22 17.30 11.29 -2.57
C HIS A 22 17.37 12.61 -1.82
N LEU A 23 16.51 12.76 -0.83
CA LEU A 23 16.35 13.95 -0.01
C LEU A 23 16.70 13.63 1.44
N ALA A 24 17.50 14.49 2.05
CA ALA A 24 17.79 14.44 3.48
C ALA A 24 17.37 15.76 4.13
N LYS A 25 16.85 15.67 5.36
CA LYS A 25 16.53 16.82 6.18
C LYS A 25 17.68 17.02 7.19
N PRO A 26 18.43 18.13 7.11
CA PRO A 26 19.54 18.37 8.02
C PRO A 26 19.02 18.63 9.44
N GLY A 27 19.64 18.00 10.42
CA GLY A 27 19.32 18.20 11.85
C GLY A 27 18.22 17.31 12.41
N THR A 28 17.69 16.37 11.62
CA THR A 28 16.75 15.35 12.12
C THR A 28 17.44 14.01 12.35
N ALA A 29 17.20 13.40 13.50
CA ALA A 29 17.63 12.04 13.81
C ALA A 29 16.90 11.02 12.91
N PRO A 30 17.42 9.80 12.69
CA PRO A 30 16.73 8.76 11.93
C PRO A 30 15.35 8.37 12.52
N ASP A 31 15.12 8.65 13.81
CA ASP A 31 13.84 8.42 14.51
C ASP A 31 12.86 9.60 14.41
N ASP A 32 13.24 10.71 13.77
CA ASP A 32 12.33 11.85 13.62
C ASP A 32 11.23 11.50 12.61
N PHE A 33 10.00 11.81 12.99
CA PHE A 33 8.74 11.54 12.27
C PHE A 33 8.61 12.22 10.89
N TRP A 34 9.69 12.72 10.28
CA TRP A 34 9.69 13.22 8.91
C TRP A 34 9.43 12.12 7.87
N MET A 35 9.51 10.85 8.27
CA MET A 35 9.07 9.70 7.46
C MET A 35 7.58 9.80 7.06
N TYR A 36 6.77 10.54 7.84
CA TYR A 36 5.34 10.75 7.58
C TYR A 36 5.03 11.99 6.74
N ASP A 37 6.05 12.75 6.31
CA ASP A 37 5.82 13.89 5.42
C ASP A 37 5.15 13.39 4.12
N SER A 38 4.10 14.09 3.71
CA SER A 38 3.37 13.75 2.49
C SER A 38 4.30 13.89 1.29
N GLY A 39 4.66 12.77 0.68
CA GLY A 39 5.52 12.73 -0.51
C GLY A 39 5.00 13.60 -1.67
N TYR A 40 3.67 13.78 -1.76
CA TYR A 40 3.07 14.68 -2.76
C TYR A 40 3.32 16.16 -2.44
N LEU A 41 3.26 16.57 -1.17
CA LEU A 41 3.63 17.94 -0.77
C LEU A 41 5.12 18.21 -1.00
N LEU A 42 5.96 17.20 -0.76
CA LEU A 42 7.38 17.26 -1.05
C LEU A 42 7.64 17.45 -2.56
N PHE A 43 6.91 16.72 -3.39
CA PHE A 43 6.92 16.91 -4.85
C PHE A 43 6.49 18.30 -5.28
N GLN A 44 5.37 18.82 -4.75
CA GLN A 44 4.90 20.19 -5.06
C GLN A 44 5.93 21.24 -4.65
N SER A 45 6.58 21.05 -3.50
CA SER A 45 7.63 21.93 -2.99
C SER A 45 8.89 21.88 -3.87
N PHE A 46 9.25 20.69 -4.37
CA PHE A 46 10.32 20.51 -5.35
C PHE A 46 10.03 21.25 -6.66
N LEU A 47 8.81 21.11 -7.19
CA LEU A 47 8.39 21.83 -8.39
C LEU A 47 8.44 23.34 -8.18
N ALA A 48 7.87 23.84 -7.08
CA ALA A 48 7.86 25.26 -6.76
C ALA A 48 9.27 25.85 -6.58
N ALA A 49 10.21 25.08 -6.02
CA ALA A 49 11.60 25.52 -5.87
C ALA A 49 12.30 25.68 -7.23
N ASN A 50 12.07 24.77 -8.16
CA ASN A 50 12.71 24.77 -9.48
C ASN A 50 11.99 25.65 -10.51
N ALA A 51 10.68 25.88 -10.37
CA ALA A 51 9.92 26.81 -11.21
C ALA A 51 10.40 28.26 -11.07
N LYS A 52 11.01 28.62 -9.93
CA LYS A 52 11.60 29.95 -9.68
C LYS A 52 12.93 30.18 -10.40
N CYS A 53 13.49 29.17 -11.07
CA CYS A 53 14.77 29.28 -11.78
C CYS A 53 14.60 29.92 -13.18
N TRP A 54 14.20 31.19 -13.21
CA TRP A 54 13.99 32.02 -14.41
C TRP A 54 15.18 32.09 -15.38
N TRP A 55 16.43 31.95 -14.90
CA TRP A 55 17.63 31.91 -15.75
C TRP A 55 17.80 30.59 -16.53
N ALA A 56 17.03 29.55 -16.19
CA ALA A 56 17.08 28.24 -16.83
C ALA A 56 15.67 27.81 -17.28
N GLY A 57 15.13 28.50 -18.29
CA GLY A 57 13.78 28.24 -18.81
C GLY A 57 13.51 26.78 -19.21
N ALA A 58 14.54 26.07 -19.68
CA ALA A 58 14.46 24.64 -19.96
C ALA A 58 14.21 23.79 -18.70
N LEU A 59 14.81 24.15 -17.56
CA LEU A 59 14.59 23.46 -16.29
C LEU A 59 13.19 23.73 -15.76
N ALA A 60 12.73 24.99 -15.79
CA ALA A 60 11.38 25.34 -15.35
C ALA A 60 10.32 24.59 -16.18
N ALA A 61 10.46 24.57 -17.51
CA ALA A 61 9.58 23.81 -18.40
C ALA A 61 9.66 22.29 -18.12
N ALA A 62 10.86 21.73 -18.00
CA ALA A 62 11.05 20.32 -17.67
C ALA A 62 10.40 19.94 -16.34
N THR A 63 10.52 20.79 -15.30
CA THR A 63 9.88 20.54 -14.01
C THR A 63 8.36 20.58 -14.08
N ALA A 64 7.77 21.43 -14.91
CA ALA A 64 6.32 21.48 -15.10
C ALA A 64 5.76 20.21 -15.78
N GLU A 65 6.58 19.51 -16.56
CA GLU A 65 6.21 18.25 -17.22
C GLU A 65 6.43 17.00 -16.33
N LEU A 66 7.02 17.17 -15.13
CA LEU A 66 7.20 16.06 -14.21
C LEU A 66 5.86 15.62 -13.60
N ARG A 67 5.76 14.32 -13.37
CA ARG A 67 4.64 13.65 -12.73
C ARG A 67 5.13 12.96 -11.47
N TYR A 68 4.33 13.05 -10.41
CA TYR A 68 4.57 12.32 -9.18
C TYR A 68 4.39 10.82 -9.43
N ALA A 69 5.44 10.03 -9.23
CA ALA A 69 5.39 8.57 -9.35
C ALA A 69 5.22 7.90 -7.98
N GLY A 70 5.70 8.53 -6.91
CA GLY A 70 5.59 8.00 -5.56
C GLY A 70 6.60 8.59 -4.60
N TYR A 71 6.59 8.08 -3.38
CA TYR A 71 7.52 8.43 -2.33
C TYR A 71 7.86 7.16 -1.55
N VAL A 72 9.15 6.89 -1.42
CA VAL A 72 9.66 5.81 -0.58
C VAL A 72 10.27 6.47 0.63
N ALA A 73 9.62 6.25 1.77
CA ALA A 73 10.10 6.80 3.02
C ALA A 73 11.29 5.97 3.53
N PRO A 74 12.35 6.61 4.06
CA PRO A 74 12.48 8.05 4.25
C PRO A 74 13.20 8.74 3.06
N GLY A 75 12.63 9.84 2.55
CA GLY A 75 13.35 10.81 1.73
C GLY A 75 13.56 10.51 0.25
N VAL A 76 13.03 9.43 -0.30
CA VAL A 76 13.20 9.13 -1.74
C VAL A 76 11.95 9.55 -2.51
N LEU A 77 12.06 10.65 -3.27
CA LEU A 77 11.00 11.14 -4.13
C LEU A 77 11.12 10.53 -5.53
N LEU A 78 10.07 9.84 -5.98
CA LEU A 78 10.02 9.22 -7.30
C LEU A 78 9.30 10.15 -8.28
N VAL A 79 9.98 10.54 -9.35
CA VAL A 79 9.43 11.40 -10.40
C VAL A 79 9.48 10.70 -11.76
N ALA A 80 8.39 10.80 -12.51
CA ALA A 80 8.28 10.34 -13.88
C ALA A 80 8.07 11.54 -14.80
N GLY A 81 8.31 11.40 -16.10
CA GLY A 81 8.15 12.52 -17.03
C GLY A 81 8.45 12.12 -18.46
N ALA A 82 8.39 13.09 -19.37
CA ALA A 82 8.94 12.90 -20.70
C ALA A 82 10.46 12.64 -20.61
N PRO A 83 11.05 11.77 -21.46
CA PRO A 83 12.49 11.48 -21.40
C PRO A 83 13.36 12.74 -21.47
N ARG A 84 12.98 13.72 -22.30
CA ARG A 84 13.67 15.02 -22.42
C ARG A 84 13.64 15.83 -21.12
N ALA A 85 12.51 15.80 -20.40
CA ALA A 85 12.39 16.49 -19.12
C ALA A 85 13.28 15.84 -18.06
N LEU A 86 13.30 14.50 -18.00
CA LEU A 86 14.17 13.75 -17.08
C LEU A 86 15.66 14.02 -17.37
N GLU A 87 16.07 14.05 -18.64
CA GLU A 87 17.44 14.42 -19.02
C GLU A 87 17.80 15.85 -18.60
N THR A 88 16.86 16.78 -18.71
CA THR A 88 17.08 18.16 -18.26
C THR A 88 17.28 18.22 -16.74
N VAL A 89 16.53 17.42 -15.97
CA VAL A 89 16.69 17.30 -14.51
C VAL A 89 18.04 16.68 -14.16
N ARG A 90 18.51 15.64 -14.86
CA ARG A 90 19.87 15.08 -14.69
C ARG A 90 20.95 16.12 -14.95
N GLY A 91 20.79 16.87 -16.05
CA GLY A 91 21.69 17.96 -16.40
C GLY A 91 21.72 19.04 -15.33
N ALA A 92 20.56 19.39 -14.76
CA ALA A 92 20.48 20.35 -13.68
C ALA A 92 21.13 19.85 -12.38
N TYR A 93 20.97 18.57 -12.07
CA TYR A 93 21.61 17.94 -10.91
C TYR A 93 23.14 17.88 -11.05
N SER A 94 23.65 17.40 -12.19
CA SER A 94 25.11 17.30 -12.46
C SER A 94 25.81 18.65 -12.47
N ARG A 95 25.10 19.74 -12.81
CA ARG A 95 25.60 21.12 -12.72
C ARG A 95 25.35 21.80 -11.37
N SER A 96 24.79 21.08 -10.39
CA SER A 96 24.44 21.61 -9.07
C SER A 96 23.50 22.82 -9.10
N VAL A 97 22.65 22.93 -10.13
CA VAL A 97 21.65 24.00 -10.27
C VAL A 97 20.23 23.55 -9.89
N LEU A 98 20.01 22.24 -9.73
CA LEU A 98 18.75 21.69 -9.25
C LEU A 98 18.50 22.08 -7.79
N LYS A 99 17.31 22.63 -7.51
CA LYS A 99 16.97 23.14 -6.18
C LYS A 99 16.25 22.07 -5.34
N PRO A 100 16.68 21.85 -4.09
CA PRO A 100 15.93 21.02 -3.17
C PRO A 100 14.60 21.69 -2.77
N PRO A 101 13.60 20.92 -2.31
CA PRO A 101 12.49 21.45 -1.54
C PRO A 101 12.97 22.25 -0.31
N PRO A 102 12.18 23.22 0.19
CA PRO A 102 12.51 23.95 1.42
C PRO A 102 12.74 22.97 2.58
N THR A 103 13.77 23.21 3.39
CA THR A 103 14.19 22.37 4.53
C THR A 103 14.82 21.02 4.18
N TYR A 104 14.97 20.70 2.89
CA TYR A 104 15.60 19.47 2.43
C TYR A 104 16.92 19.76 1.69
N LEU A 105 17.74 18.73 1.54
CA LEU A 105 18.95 18.69 0.72
C LEU A 105 18.84 17.55 -0.27
N ILE A 106 19.25 17.75 -1.52
CA ILE A 106 19.37 16.65 -2.49
C ILE A 106 20.73 15.99 -2.27
N CYS A 107 20.71 14.74 -1.82
CA CYS A 107 21.91 13.95 -1.56
C CYS A 107 22.29 13.04 -2.73
N GLY A 108 21.35 12.76 -3.62
CA GLY A 108 21.55 11.82 -4.72
C GLY A 108 20.45 11.93 -5.77
N LEU A 109 20.79 11.55 -7.00
CA LEU A 109 19.84 11.31 -8.08
C LEU A 109 20.14 9.93 -8.68
N GLY A 110 19.13 9.08 -8.79
CA GLY A 110 19.25 7.73 -9.30
C GLY A 110 18.23 7.42 -10.40
N ASP A 111 18.59 6.49 -11.27
CA ASP A 111 17.69 5.90 -12.25
C ASP A 111 16.97 4.68 -11.72
N ILE A 112 15.68 4.60 -12.01
CA ILE A 112 14.90 3.38 -11.82
C ILE A 112 14.59 2.83 -13.21
N GLU A 113 15.38 1.84 -13.62
CA GLU A 113 15.21 1.15 -14.89
C GLU A 113 14.17 0.02 -14.77
N ASP A 114 14.34 -0.85 -13.77
CA ASP A 114 13.48 -2.03 -13.54
C ASP A 114 12.97 -2.09 -12.09
N CYS A 115 11.66 -1.88 -11.90
CA CYS A 115 11.00 -2.17 -10.63
C CYS A 115 10.31 -3.54 -10.70
N ILE A 116 10.87 -4.53 -10.01
CA ILE A 116 10.35 -5.90 -10.03
C ILE A 116 9.27 -6.05 -8.97
N VAL A 117 8.03 -6.27 -9.42
CA VAL A 117 6.90 -6.61 -8.56
C VAL A 117 6.55 -8.08 -8.77
N THR A 118 6.86 -8.93 -7.79
CA THR A 118 6.44 -10.33 -7.79
C THR A 118 4.97 -10.43 -7.39
N PRO A 119 4.06 -10.88 -8.27
CA PRO A 119 2.66 -11.02 -7.90
C PRO A 119 2.50 -12.11 -6.84
N ALA A 120 1.81 -11.78 -5.74
CA ALA A 120 1.31 -12.78 -4.81
C ALA A 120 -0.07 -13.25 -5.28
N TYR A 121 -0.28 -14.56 -5.32
CA TYR A 121 -1.57 -15.13 -5.67
C TYR A 121 -2.40 -15.32 -4.40
N GLN A 122 -3.57 -14.68 -4.35
CA GLN A 122 -4.57 -15.01 -3.35
C GLN A 122 -5.10 -16.42 -3.61
N GLY A 123 -5.06 -17.28 -2.58
CA GLY A 123 -5.62 -18.63 -2.67
C GLY A 123 -7.11 -18.60 -3.01
N GLN A 124 -7.60 -19.62 -3.74
CA GLN A 124 -9.03 -19.78 -4.06
C GLN A 124 -9.82 -20.49 -2.95
N PHE A 125 -9.12 -20.96 -1.92
CA PHE A 125 -9.69 -21.73 -0.83
C PHE A 125 -9.42 -21.00 0.48
N THR A 126 -10.48 -20.65 1.19
CA THR A 126 -10.41 -20.24 2.59
C THR A 126 -10.59 -21.50 3.44
N PRO A 127 -9.64 -21.86 4.32
CA PRO A 127 -9.84 -22.93 5.27
C PRO A 127 -11.07 -22.70 6.14
N LEU A 128 -11.84 -23.76 6.42
CA LEU A 128 -13.05 -23.67 7.24
C LEU A 128 -12.78 -23.04 8.62
N PRO A 129 -11.69 -23.37 9.36
CA PRO A 129 -11.42 -22.73 10.65
C PRO A 129 -11.31 -21.20 10.56
N GLU A 130 -10.62 -20.69 9.52
CA GLU A 130 -10.46 -19.25 9.29
C GLU A 130 -11.79 -18.59 8.90
N ALA A 131 -12.56 -19.24 8.02
CA ALA A 131 -13.86 -18.75 7.60
C ALA A 131 -14.86 -18.67 8.78
N LEU A 132 -14.83 -19.64 9.70
CA LEU A 132 -15.67 -19.62 10.90
C LEU A 132 -15.26 -18.50 11.87
N CYS A 133 -13.96 -18.32 12.11
CA CYS A 133 -13.47 -17.20 12.92
C CYS A 133 -13.88 -15.84 12.32
N ASP A 134 -13.75 -15.68 11.01
CA ASP A 134 -14.12 -14.47 10.29
C ASP A 134 -15.64 -14.20 10.36
N CYS A 135 -16.49 -15.23 10.21
CA CYS A 135 -17.93 -15.10 10.43
C CYS A 135 -18.29 -14.73 11.87
N ILE A 136 -17.63 -15.32 12.88
CA ILE A 136 -17.86 -15.00 14.30
C ILE A 136 -17.44 -13.55 14.59
N MET A 137 -16.30 -13.11 14.07
CA MET A 137 -15.79 -11.74 14.22
C MET A 137 -16.77 -10.71 13.62
N ASP A 138 -17.28 -10.97 12.42
CA ASP A 138 -18.27 -10.10 11.78
C ASP A 138 -19.57 -10.01 12.59
N LEU A 139 -20.14 -11.16 12.97
CA LEU A 139 -21.40 -11.20 13.72
C LEU A 139 -21.28 -10.46 15.05
N THR A 140 -20.19 -10.70 15.78
CA THR A 140 -19.94 -10.07 17.08
C THR A 140 -19.64 -8.58 16.97
N SER A 141 -18.90 -8.13 15.94
CA SER A 141 -18.65 -6.70 15.70
C SER A 141 -19.93 -5.92 15.34
N GLN A 142 -20.92 -6.59 14.76
CA GLN A 142 -22.25 -6.04 14.47
C GLN A 142 -23.22 -6.15 15.66
N GLY A 143 -22.78 -6.67 16.81
CA GLY A 143 -23.62 -6.88 17.99
C GLY A 143 -24.63 -8.03 17.83
N GLN A 144 -24.48 -8.88 16.82
CA GLN A 144 -25.33 -10.05 16.59
C GLN A 144 -24.82 -11.27 17.37
N SER A 145 -25.74 -12.14 17.75
CA SER A 145 -25.42 -13.42 18.39
C SER A 145 -24.83 -14.40 17.37
N ALA A 146 -23.57 -14.78 17.55
CA ALA A 146 -22.91 -15.78 16.71
C ALA A 146 -23.28 -17.21 17.17
N THR A 147 -24.49 -17.64 16.82
CA THR A 147 -24.97 -19.02 17.04
C THR A 147 -24.60 -19.90 15.85
N LEU A 148 -24.73 -21.22 15.99
CA LEU A 148 -24.43 -22.15 14.89
C LEU A 148 -25.22 -21.81 13.61
N GLU A 149 -26.49 -21.41 13.74
CA GLU A 149 -27.34 -21.04 12.60
C GLU A 149 -26.92 -19.72 11.95
N SER A 150 -26.62 -18.69 12.75
CA SER A 150 -26.19 -17.40 12.20
C SER A 150 -24.80 -17.49 11.57
N ILE A 151 -23.89 -18.29 12.15
CA ILE A 151 -22.57 -18.58 11.58
C ILE A 151 -22.71 -19.27 10.22
N ARG A 152 -23.57 -20.29 10.09
CA ARG A 152 -23.75 -20.99 8.81
C ARG A 152 -24.39 -20.13 7.74
N THR A 153 -25.32 -19.28 8.14
CA THR A 153 -25.95 -18.30 7.25
C THR A 153 -24.91 -17.29 6.76
N SER A 154 -24.09 -16.76 7.66
CA SER A 154 -22.97 -15.87 7.34
C SER A 154 -21.94 -16.55 6.44
N LEU A 155 -21.56 -17.80 6.74
CA LEU A 155 -20.59 -18.59 5.98
C LEU A 155 -21.03 -18.78 4.52
N SER A 156 -22.30 -19.13 4.30
CA SER A 156 -22.86 -19.35 2.97
C SER A 156 -22.95 -18.05 2.15
N SER A 157 -23.17 -16.92 2.82
CA SER A 157 -23.24 -15.58 2.21
C SER A 157 -21.85 -15.02 1.88
N LYS A 158 -20.90 -15.13 2.83
CA LYS A 158 -19.56 -14.54 2.75
C LYS A 158 -18.59 -15.37 1.92
N PHE A 159 -18.77 -16.70 1.89
CA PHE A 159 -17.91 -17.63 1.15
C PHE A 159 -18.72 -18.46 0.13
N PRO A 160 -19.31 -17.84 -0.90
CA PRO A 160 -20.19 -18.53 -1.85
C PRO A 160 -19.48 -19.58 -2.71
N SER A 161 -18.15 -19.51 -2.82
CA SER A 161 -17.32 -20.49 -3.53
C SER A 161 -16.88 -21.67 -2.65
N MET A 162 -17.12 -21.62 -1.34
CA MET A 162 -16.82 -22.72 -0.43
C MET A 162 -17.88 -23.81 -0.60
N GLN A 163 -17.46 -25.08 -0.71
CA GLN A 163 -18.40 -26.19 -0.63
C GLN A 163 -19.10 -26.13 0.73
N THR A 164 -20.43 -26.05 0.72
CA THR A 164 -21.23 -25.88 1.94
C THR A 164 -20.94 -27.02 2.92
N PRO A 165 -20.33 -26.74 4.08
CA PRO A 165 -20.01 -27.78 5.05
C PRO A 165 -21.26 -28.29 5.77
N SER A 166 -21.24 -29.56 6.15
CA SER A 166 -22.30 -30.17 6.95
C SER A 166 -22.30 -29.59 8.38
N SER A 167 -23.41 -29.77 9.10
CA SER A 167 -23.55 -29.29 10.49
C SER A 167 -22.45 -29.87 11.39
N GLU A 168 -22.16 -31.15 11.20
CA GLU A 168 -21.18 -31.91 11.97
C GLU A 168 -19.78 -31.35 11.77
N VAL A 169 -19.37 -31.12 10.51
CA VAL A 169 -18.05 -30.58 10.19
C VAL A 169 -17.87 -29.17 10.76
N VAL A 170 -18.90 -28.33 10.72
CA VAL A 170 -18.87 -27.00 11.35
C VAL A 170 -18.71 -27.12 12.86
N TYR A 171 -19.48 -28.02 13.49
CA TYR A 171 -19.43 -28.22 14.94
C TYR A 171 -18.07 -28.74 15.40
N ASP A 172 -17.53 -29.75 14.73
CA ASP A 172 -16.21 -30.31 15.02
C ASP A 172 -15.11 -29.26 14.88
N THR A 173 -15.20 -28.42 13.85
CA THR A 173 -14.25 -27.32 13.64
C THR A 173 -14.35 -26.26 14.73
N LEU A 174 -15.57 -25.91 15.17
CA LEU A 174 -15.76 -24.99 16.30
C LEU A 174 -15.21 -25.57 17.61
N ALA A 175 -15.41 -26.87 17.85
CA ALA A 175 -14.85 -27.55 19.01
C ALA A 175 -13.31 -27.54 19.00
N GLN A 176 -12.70 -27.79 17.83
CA GLN A 176 -11.26 -27.68 17.65
C GLN A 176 -10.77 -26.24 17.92
N LEU A 177 -11.44 -25.23 17.37
CA LEU A 177 -11.11 -23.82 17.59
C LEU A 177 -11.20 -23.41 19.08
N MET A 178 -12.14 -23.99 19.83
CA MET A 178 -12.23 -23.80 21.29
C MET A 178 -11.05 -24.45 22.02
N GLN A 179 -10.66 -25.67 21.63
CA GLN A 179 -9.51 -26.36 22.21
C GLN A 179 -8.20 -25.60 21.96
N GLU A 180 -8.05 -24.99 20.79
CA GLU A 180 -6.94 -24.12 20.41
C GLU A 180 -6.99 -22.72 21.05
N ARG A 181 -8.01 -22.43 21.87
CA ARG A 181 -8.26 -21.12 22.52
C ARG A 181 -8.35 -19.96 21.51
N LYS A 182 -8.83 -20.22 20.30
CA LYS A 182 -9.11 -19.19 19.29
C LYS A 182 -10.50 -18.58 19.47
N ILE A 183 -11.45 -19.39 19.95
CA ILE A 183 -12.81 -18.96 20.24
C ILE A 183 -13.26 -19.47 21.60
N TYR A 184 -14.28 -18.83 22.17
CA TYR A 184 -14.97 -19.28 23.37
C TYR A 184 -16.48 -19.16 23.19
N GLN A 185 -17.24 -19.94 23.96
CA GLN A 185 -18.70 -19.96 23.90
C GLN A 185 -19.30 -19.30 25.15
N THR A 186 -20.36 -18.50 24.94
CA THR A 186 -21.18 -17.91 25.99
C THR A 186 -22.66 -18.20 25.74
N SER A 187 -23.54 -17.75 26.63
CA SER A 187 -25.00 -17.81 26.43
C SER A 187 -25.49 -17.03 25.20
N ARG A 188 -24.69 -16.09 24.68
CA ARG A 188 -25.02 -15.28 23.49
C ARG A 188 -24.44 -15.82 22.19
N GLY A 189 -23.65 -16.91 22.23
CA GLY A 189 -22.99 -17.49 21.07
C GLY A 189 -21.47 -17.59 21.22
N PHE A 190 -20.78 -17.80 20.10
CA PHE A 190 -19.33 -17.90 20.00
C PHE A 190 -18.68 -16.52 19.88
N PHE A 191 -17.48 -16.37 20.42
CA PHE A 191 -16.71 -15.12 20.41
C PHE A 191 -15.23 -15.41 20.13
N ILE A 192 -14.54 -14.46 19.48
CA ILE A 192 -13.10 -14.55 19.24
C ILE A 192 -12.34 -14.20 20.51
N VAL A 193 -11.32 -15.00 20.85
CA VAL A 193 -10.37 -14.66 21.92
C VAL A 193 -9.48 -13.53 21.43
N THR A 194 -9.59 -12.36 22.07
CA THR A 194 -8.65 -11.24 21.86
C THR A 194 -7.46 -11.40 22.80
N PRO A 195 -6.21 -11.39 22.31
CA PRO A 195 -5.03 -11.35 23.18
C PRO A 195 -5.01 -10.04 23.97
N GLU A 196 -4.75 -10.13 25.28
CA GLU A 196 -4.43 -8.97 26.14
C GLU A 196 -2.96 -8.55 26.01
#